data_AF-Q8S418-F1
#
_entry.id   AF-Q8S418-F1
#
_cell.length_a   1.000
_cell.length_b   1.000
_cell.length_c   1.000
_cell.angle_alpha   90.00
_cell.angle_beta   90.00
_cell.angle_gamma   90.00
#
_symmetry.space_group_name_H-M   'P 1'
#
loop_
_entity.id
_entity.type
_entity.pdbx_description
1 polymer ?
#
loop_
_entity_poly.entity_id
_entity_poly.type
_entity_poly.pdbx_seq_one_letter_code
_entity_poly.pdbx_strand_id
1 'polypeptide(L)' 'MGRSPCCEKAHTNKGAWTKEEDERLVAHIRAHGEGCWRSLPKAAGLLRCGKSCGLRW' A
#
# COMPACT_ATOMS: atom_id res chain seq x y z
N MET A 1 5.96 1.94 24.21
CA MET A 1 5.46 2.83 23.14
C MET A 1 4.67 2.00 22.13
N GLY A 2 3.44 1.62 22.48
CA GLY A 2 2.57 0.79 21.63
C GLY A 2 1.97 1.62 20.51
N ARG A 3 2.50 1.47 19.29
CA ARG A 3 1.92 2.11 18.12
C ARG A 3 0.60 1.42 17.81
N SER A 4 -0.50 2.16 17.94
CA SER A 4 -1.86 1.73 17.56
C SER A 4 -1.83 1.02 16.20
N PRO A 5 -2.53 -0.12 16.04
CA PRO A 5 -2.62 -0.80 14.76
C PRO A 5 -3.40 0.09 13.79
N CYS A 6 -2.68 0.88 12.98
CA CYS A 6 -3.23 1.77 11.95
C CYS A 6 -3.93 1.00 10.79
N CYS A 7 -4.27 -0.28 10.97
CA CYS A 7 -4.91 -1.11 9.96
C CYS A 7 -5.84 -2.10 10.67
N GLU A 8 -6.84 -1.55 11.37
CA GLU A 8 -8.02 -2.29 11.80
C GLU A 8 -8.96 -2.36 10.60
N LYS A 9 -8.80 -3.38 9.76
CA LYS A 9 -9.82 -3.85 8.81
C LYS A 9 -9.39 -5.20 8.24
N ALA A 10 -10.17 -6.21 8.60
CA ALA A 10 -9.96 -7.63 8.37
C ALA A 10 -10.00 -8.10 6.89
N HIS A 11 -9.66 -7.22 5.92
CA HIS A 11 -9.77 -7.51 4.48
C HIS A 11 -8.64 -6.91 3.62
N THR A 12 -7.52 -6.49 4.21
CA THR A 12 -6.31 -6.22 3.42
C THR A 12 -5.53 -7.50 3.25
N ASN A 13 -5.10 -7.81 2.03
CA ASN A 13 -4.22 -8.93 1.74
C ASN A 13 -2.99 -8.86 2.66
N LYS A 14 -2.92 -9.75 3.65
CA LYS A 14 -1.78 -9.92 4.56
C LYS A 14 -0.75 -10.92 4.00
N GLY A 15 -0.98 -11.42 2.78
CA GLY A 15 -0.07 -12.31 2.07
C GLY A 15 1.07 -11.56 1.38
N ALA A 16 1.95 -12.33 0.73
CA ALA A 16 3.02 -11.80 -0.10
C ALA A 16 2.47 -10.80 -1.14
N TRP A 17 3.30 -9.84 -1.54
CA TRP A 17 2.98 -8.97 -2.66
C TRP A 17 2.97 -9.80 -3.93
N THR A 18 1.85 -9.75 -4.66
CA THR A 18 1.82 -10.30 -6.01
C THR A 18 2.56 -9.35 -6.94
N LYS A 19 3.12 -9.90 -8.02
CA LYS A 19 3.83 -9.11 -9.03
C LYS A 19 2.93 -8.02 -9.62
N GLU A 20 1.64 -8.32 -9.79
CA GLU A 20 0.65 -7.38 -10.32
C GLU A 20 0.37 -6.21 -9.36
N GLU A 21 0.31 -6.46 -8.05
CA GLU A 21 0.19 -5.39 -7.05
C GLU A 21 1.44 -4.51 -7.01
N ASP A 22 2.62 -5.13 -7.12
CA ASP A 22 3.92 -4.44 -7.13
C ASP A 22 4.07 -3.57 -8.38
N GLU A 23 3.72 -4.09 -9.56
CA GLU A 23 3.73 -3.33 -10.81
C GLU A 23 2.76 -2.14 -10.76
N ARG A 24 1.57 -2.31 -10.17
CA ARG A 24 0.61 -1.21 -9.98
C ARG A 24 1.12 -0.16 -8.99
N LEU A 25 1.75 -0.60 -7.91
CA LEU A 25 2.41 0.26 -6.93
C LEU A 25 3.51 1.09 -7.61
N VAL A 26 4.45 0.42 -8.28
CA VAL A 26 5.58 1.03 -8.98
C VAL A 26 5.12 1.96 -10.09
N ALA A 27 4.13 1.56 -10.89
CA ALA A 27 3.57 2.41 -11.95
C ALA A 27 2.93 3.67 -11.38
N HIS A 28 2.17 3.55 -10.28
CA HIS A 28 1.55 4.70 -9.63
C HIS A 28 2.60 5.65 -9.04
N ILE A 29 3.65 5.12 -8.41
CA ILE A 29 4.74 5.93 -7.85
C ILE A 29 5.57 6.59 -8.94
N ARG A 30 5.82 5.90 -10.06
CA ARG A 30 6.51 6.50 -11.21
C ARG A 30 5.68 7.60 -11.86
N ALA A 31 4.36 7.48 -11.87
CA ALA A 31 3.46 8.46 -12.47
C ALA A 31 3.20 9.69 -11.57
N HIS A 32 3.03 9.48 -10.26
CA HIS A 32 2.64 10.53 -9.31
C HIS A 32 3.74 10.96 -8.34
N GLY A 33 4.84 10.21 -8.27
CA GLY A 33 5.90 10.38 -7.27
C GLY A 33 5.62 9.60 -5.98
N GLU A 34 6.66 9.49 -5.15
CA GLU A 34 6.59 8.86 -3.84
C GLU A 34 5.91 9.81 -2.84
N GLY A 35 4.57 9.73 -2.80
CA GLY A 35 3.73 10.67 -2.05
C GLY A 35 3.07 10.08 -0.81
N CYS A 36 1.82 10.48 -0.57
CA CYS A 36 1.04 10.06 0.59
C CYS A 36 0.62 8.60 0.50
N TRP A 37 1.44 7.72 1.10
CA TRP A 37 1.16 6.29 1.26
C TRP A 37 -0.25 5.98 1.78
N ARG A 38 -0.84 6.82 2.64
CA ARG A 38 -2.20 6.59 3.19
C ARG A 38 -3.28 6.55 2.11
N SER A 39 -3.17 7.38 1.07
CA SER A 39 -4.15 7.46 -0.02
C SER A 39 -3.70 6.70 -1.26
N LEU A 40 -2.40 6.39 -1.36
CA LEU A 40 -1.81 5.65 -2.47
C LEU A 40 -2.53 4.34 -2.81
N PRO A 41 -2.80 3.40 -1.87
CA PRO A 41 -3.43 2.13 -2.26
C PRO A 41 -4.82 2.34 -2.82
N LYS A 42 -5.57 3.33 -2.30
CA LYS A 42 -6.88 3.69 -2.85
C LYS A 42 -6.76 4.28 -4.25
N ALA A 43 -5.71 5.08 -4.52
CA ALA A 43 -5.44 5.68 -5.82
C ALA A 43 -4.89 4.67 -6.85
N ALA A 44 -4.07 3.71 -6.42
CA ALA A 44 -3.54 2.61 -7.25
C ALA A 44 -4.54 1.44 -7.42
N GLY A 45 -5.68 1.49 -6.72
CA GLY A 45 -6.68 0.41 -6.69
C GLY A 45 -6.16 -0.87 -6.03
N LEU A 46 -5.23 -0.73 -5.09
CA LEU A 46 -4.66 -1.81 -4.28
C LEU A 46 -5.50 -2.00 -3.00
N LEU A 47 -5.86 -3.24 -2.69
CA LEU A 47 -6.50 -3.64 -1.43
C LEU A 47 -5.46 -3.81 -0.30
N ARG A 48 -4.53 -2.86 -0.19
CA ARG A 48 -3.45 -2.84 0.81
C ARG A 48 -3.55 -1.59 1.68
N CYS A 49 -3.08 -1.68 2.92
CA CYS A 49 -2.94 -0.50 3.77
C CYS A 49 -1.76 0.34 3.28
N GLY A 50 -1.87 1.67 3.38
CA GLY A 50 -0.82 2.58 2.93
C GLY A 50 0.54 2.32 3.55
N LYS A 51 0.54 1.94 4.83
CA LYS A 51 1.73 1.50 5.56
C LYS A 51 2.43 0.31 4.90
N SER A 52 1.67 -0.61 4.28
CA SER A 52 2.26 -1.74 3.56
C SER A 52 2.86 -1.33 2.22
N CYS A 53 2.30 -0.34 1.55
CA CYS A 53 2.82 0.18 0.29
C CYS A 53 4.19 0.82 0.50
N GLY A 54 4.33 1.68 1.53
CA GLY A 54 5.63 2.28 1.88
C GLY A 54 6.59 1.37 2.64
N LEU A 55 6.21 0.14 2.97
CA LEU A 55 7.15 -0.90 3.44
C LEU A 55 7.68 -1.77 2.29
N ARG A 56 6.99 -1.75 1.14
CA ARG A 56 7.31 -2.57 -0.02
C ARG A 56 8.17 -1.81 -1.02
N TRP A 57 7.78 -0.57 -1.27
CA TRP A 57 8.61 0.42 -1.95
C TRP A 57 9.81 0.77 -1.07
#